data_AF-A0A933I5M9-F1
#
_entry.id   AF-A0A933I5M9-F1
#
_cell.length_a   1.000
_cell.length_b   1.000
_cell.length_c   1.000
_cell.angle_alpha   90.00
_cell.angle_beta   90.00
_cell.angle_gamma   90.00
#
_symmetry.space_group_name_H-M   'P 1'
#
loop_
_entity.id
_entity.type
_entity.pdbx_description
1 polymer ?
#
loop_
_entity_poly.entity_id
_entity_poly.type
_entity_poly.pdbx_seq_one_letter_code
_entity_poly.pdbx_strand_id
1 'polypeptide(L)'
;MEYVYFISSLPMLQFDAKPPFSFENFLIKAAGFVSAKELEILRGLCDENISSVKLSLIERWQSFDTSLRNELVKLRAARKKVDPHKYLRPDGVISSVLAHVVSSAQRSHSPLEGEKILDREKWNFLDELSFGHYFDFEVLVIYGYRLLILERWEKIRQQDAGKNIEGLLISN
;
A
#
# COMPACT_ATOMS: atom_id res chain seq x y z
N MET A 1 -12.83 -18.54 16.43
CA MET A 1 -11.85 -19.58 16.01
C MET A 1 -11.62 -19.60 14.51
N GLU A 2 -12.51 -19.01 13.68
CA GLU A 2 -12.39 -19.03 12.21
C GLU A 2 -11.17 -18.24 11.67
N TYR A 3 -10.83 -17.11 12.31
CA TYR A 3 -9.65 -16.32 11.94
C TYR A 3 -8.32 -17.06 12.06
N VAL A 4 -8.14 -17.85 13.13
CA VAL A 4 -6.87 -18.52 13.42
C VAL A 4 -6.48 -19.47 12.29
N TYR A 5 -7.43 -20.27 11.82
CA TYR A 5 -7.20 -21.22 10.72
C TYR A 5 -6.90 -20.48 9.42
N PHE A 6 -7.71 -19.48 9.08
CA PHE A 6 -7.51 -18.74 7.84
C PHE A 6 -6.16 -18.02 7.83
N ILE A 7 -5.83 -17.26 8.87
CA ILE A 7 -4.56 -16.54 9.02
C ILE A 7 -3.37 -17.50 8.94
N SER A 8 -3.47 -18.66 9.61
CA SER A 8 -2.41 -19.67 9.60
C SER A 8 -2.24 -20.35 8.23
N SER A 9 -3.26 -20.35 7.38
CA SER A 9 -3.20 -20.85 6.01
C SER A 9 -2.62 -19.85 5.00
N LEU A 10 -2.50 -18.56 5.38
CA LEU A 10 -2.02 -17.52 4.48
C LEU A 10 -0.49 -17.62 4.29
N PRO A 11 0.01 -17.55 3.04
CA PRO A 11 1.44 -17.51 2.79
C PRO A 11 2.06 -16.23 3.36
N MET A 12 3.27 -16.36 3.92
CA MET A 12 4.04 -15.22 4.39
C MET A 12 4.37 -14.28 3.23
N LEU A 13 4.06 -12.99 3.38
CA LEU A 13 4.36 -11.97 2.40
C LEU A 13 5.70 -11.30 2.72
N GLN A 14 6.49 -11.08 1.67
CA GLN A 14 7.75 -10.35 1.75
C GLN A 14 7.73 -9.22 0.72
N PHE A 15 8.16 -8.02 1.12
CA PHE A 15 8.26 -6.89 0.20
C PHE A 15 9.18 -7.24 -0.98
N ASP A 16 8.84 -6.75 -2.18
CA ASP A 16 9.53 -6.99 -3.45
C ASP A 16 9.43 -8.44 -3.98
N ALA A 17 8.83 -9.37 -3.24
CA ALA A 17 8.54 -10.70 -3.72
C ALA A 17 7.35 -10.72 -4.69
N LYS A 18 7.17 -11.86 -5.38
CA LYS A 18 5.97 -12.12 -6.18
C LYS A 18 4.79 -12.38 -5.24
N PRO A 19 3.61 -11.75 -5.45
CA PRO A 19 2.43 -12.06 -4.65
C PRO A 19 2.03 -13.53 -4.86
N PRO A 20 1.66 -14.27 -3.79
CA PRO A 20 1.30 -15.68 -3.89
C PRO A 20 -0.02 -15.89 -4.66
N PHE A 21 -0.90 -14.89 -4.65
CA PHE A 21 -2.16 -14.83 -5.38
C PHE A 21 -2.65 -13.38 -5.43
N SER A 22 -3.72 -13.13 -6.18
CA SER A 22 -4.30 -11.80 -6.30
C SER A 22 -5.12 -11.38 -5.07
N PHE A 23 -5.31 -10.07 -4.90
CA PHE A 23 -6.21 -9.49 -3.91
C PHE A 23 -7.66 -9.96 -4.10
N GLU A 24 -8.12 -10.13 -5.33
CA GLU A 24 -9.42 -10.75 -5.61
C GLU A 24 -9.51 -12.19 -5.09
N ASN A 25 -8.45 -12.99 -5.30
CA ASN A 25 -8.40 -14.36 -4.76
C ASN A 25 -8.34 -14.37 -3.23
N PHE A 26 -7.69 -13.37 -2.62
CA PHE A 26 -7.71 -13.18 -1.18
C PHE A 26 -9.14 -12.94 -0.67
N LEU A 27 -9.90 -12.05 -1.31
CA LEU A 27 -11.30 -11.77 -0.93
C LEU A 27 -12.19 -13.01 -1.06
N ILE A 28 -12.04 -13.78 -2.14
CA ILE A 28 -12.78 -15.04 -2.34
C ILE A 28 -12.49 -16.03 -1.20
N LYS A 29 -11.21 -16.16 -0.81
CA LYS A 29 -10.81 -17.03 0.30
C LYS A 29 -11.35 -16.51 1.63
N ALA A 30 -11.27 -15.20 1.87
CA ALA A 30 -11.69 -14.57 3.12
C ALA A 30 -13.21 -14.66 3.34
N ALA A 31 -14.02 -14.66 2.27
CA ALA A 31 -15.48 -14.68 2.35
C ALA A 31 -16.07 -15.85 3.15
N GLY A 32 -15.35 -16.97 3.28
CA GLY A 32 -15.77 -18.12 4.08
C GLY A 32 -15.39 -18.06 5.56
N PHE A 33 -14.60 -17.06 5.99
CA PHE A 33 -14.04 -16.97 7.34
C PHE A 33 -14.32 -15.64 8.04
N VAL A 34 -14.97 -14.68 7.36
CA VAL A 34 -15.27 -13.34 7.87
C VAL A 34 -16.75 -13.04 7.68
N SER A 35 -17.31 -12.16 8.49
CA SER A 35 -18.70 -11.71 8.32
C SER A 35 -18.87 -10.90 7.03
N ALA A 36 -20.10 -10.78 6.53
CA ALA A 36 -20.40 -9.94 5.36
C ALA A 36 -19.92 -8.50 5.55
N LYS A 37 -20.03 -7.95 6.76
CA LYS A 37 -19.56 -6.60 7.08
C LYS A 37 -18.05 -6.49 6.97
N GLU A 38 -17.31 -7.46 7.50
CA GLU A 38 -15.84 -7.51 7.42
C GLU A 38 -15.35 -7.71 5.99
N LEU A 39 -16.07 -8.51 5.19
CA LEU A 39 -15.76 -8.67 3.78
C LEU A 39 -15.91 -7.35 3.00
N GLU A 40 -16.96 -6.56 3.28
CA GLU A 40 -17.12 -5.22 2.69
C GLU A 40 -15.97 -4.28 3.09
N ILE A 41 -15.48 -4.37 4.33
CA ILE A 41 -14.29 -3.62 4.77
C ILE A 41 -13.06 -4.03 3.95
N LEU A 42 -12.83 -5.34 3.77
CA LEU A 42 -11.72 -5.83 2.96
C LEU A 42 -11.85 -5.39 1.50
N ARG A 43 -13.04 -5.43 0.89
CA ARG A 43 -13.26 -4.92 -0.47
C ARG A 43 -12.92 -3.45 -0.60
N GLY A 44 -13.29 -2.67 0.42
CA GLY A 44 -13.02 -1.23 0.46
C GLY A 44 -11.54 -0.88 0.50
N LEU A 45 -10.60 -1.79 0.85
CA LEU A 45 -9.17 -1.48 0.97
C LEU A 45 -8.54 -0.88 -0.30
N CYS A 46 -9.11 -1.16 -1.47
CA CYS A 46 -8.72 -0.58 -2.74
C CYS A 46 -9.18 0.88 -2.93
N ASP A 47 -10.21 1.30 -2.21
CA ASP A 47 -10.85 2.60 -2.35
C ASP A 47 -10.26 3.62 -1.38
N GLU A 48 -10.07 4.86 -1.84
CA GLU A 48 -9.60 5.97 -0.98
C GLU A 48 -10.63 6.39 0.08
N ASN A 49 -11.88 5.89 -0.01
CA ASN A 49 -13.04 6.38 0.75
C ASN A 49 -13.64 5.35 1.72
N ILE A 50 -12.83 4.54 2.43
CA ILE A 50 -13.30 3.61 3.51
C ILE A 50 -13.87 4.36 4.75
N SER A 51 -14.28 5.62 4.59
CA SER A 51 -14.63 6.57 5.64
C SER A 51 -15.81 6.12 6.53
N SER A 52 -16.57 5.10 6.15
CA SER A 52 -17.70 4.57 6.93
C SER A 52 -17.32 3.53 8.00
N VAL A 53 -16.06 3.09 8.06
CA VAL A 53 -15.63 1.97 8.91
C VAL A 53 -14.72 2.47 10.03
N LYS A 54 -15.24 2.46 11.26
CA LYS A 54 -14.50 2.80 12.49
C LYS A 54 -13.57 1.66 12.93
N LEU A 55 -12.50 1.41 12.18
CA LEU A 55 -11.39 0.59 12.65
C LEU A 55 -10.17 1.48 12.87
N SER A 56 -9.68 1.51 14.10
CA SER A 56 -8.54 2.34 14.50
C SER A 56 -7.30 2.09 13.64
N LEU A 57 -7.10 0.84 13.18
CA LEU A 57 -6.03 0.48 12.26
C LEU A 57 -6.17 1.18 10.91
N ILE A 58 -7.38 1.17 10.33
CA ILE A 58 -7.64 1.80 9.03
C ILE A 58 -7.50 3.32 9.14
N GLU A 59 -7.99 3.92 10.22
CA GLU A 59 -7.84 5.36 10.48
C GLU A 59 -6.35 5.75 10.57
N ARG A 60 -5.54 4.96 11.29
CA ARG A 60 -4.08 5.16 11.37
C ARG A 60 -3.42 5.02 10.00
N TRP A 61 -3.80 4.01 9.22
CA TRP A 61 -3.30 3.82 7.85
C TRP A 61 -3.67 5.00 6.94
N GLN A 62 -4.93 5.45 6.95
CA GLN A 62 -5.40 6.56 6.14
C GLN A 62 -4.70 7.87 6.51
N SER A 63 -4.53 8.15 7.81
CA SER A 63 -3.77 9.30 8.29
C SER A 63 -2.33 9.25 7.78
N PHE A 64 -1.68 8.10 7.87
CA PHE A 64 -0.32 7.89 7.35
C PHE A 64 -0.23 8.09 5.83
N ASP A 65 -1.09 7.43 5.04
CA ASP A 65 -1.08 7.52 3.57
C ASP A 65 -1.38 8.96 3.12
N THR A 66 -2.30 9.65 3.81
CA THR A 66 -2.60 11.07 3.60
C THR A 66 -1.39 11.95 3.88
N SER A 67 -0.67 11.69 4.98
CA SER A 67 0.55 12.43 5.34
C SER A 67 1.64 12.26 4.29
N LEU A 68 1.87 11.02 3.84
CA LEU A 68 2.85 10.72 2.79
C LEU A 68 2.50 11.42 1.47
N ARG A 69 1.22 11.41 1.08
CA ARG A 69 0.73 12.14 -0.11
C ARG A 69 0.89 13.65 0.03
N ASN A 70 0.60 14.21 1.21
CA ASN A 70 0.79 15.63 1.48
C ASN A 70 2.27 16.04 1.33
N GLU A 71 3.21 15.24 1.81
CA GLU A 71 4.64 15.49 1.62
C GLU A 71 5.04 15.43 0.13
N LEU A 72 4.50 14.49 -0.64
CA LEU A 72 4.70 14.45 -2.10
C LEU A 72 4.11 15.69 -2.80
N VAL A 73 2.96 16.18 -2.35
CA VAL A 73 2.34 17.41 -2.86
C VAL A 73 3.22 18.63 -2.57
N LYS A 74 3.71 18.78 -1.33
CA LYS A 74 4.63 19.86 -0.95
C LYS A 74 5.87 19.89 -1.83
N LEU A 75 6.46 18.72 -2.06
CA LEU A 75 7.64 18.57 -2.90
C LEU A 75 7.37 18.95 -4.36
N ARG A 76 6.24 18.51 -4.93
CA ARG A 76 5.82 18.86 -6.30
C ARG A 76 5.47 20.34 -6.45
N ALA A 77 4.81 20.92 -5.47
CA ALA A 77 4.44 22.33 -5.44
C ALA A 77 5.67 23.24 -5.36
N ALA A 78 6.65 22.89 -4.53
CA ALA A 78 7.93 23.60 -4.44
C ALA A 78 8.66 23.65 -5.79
N ARG A 79 8.69 22.53 -6.53
CA ARG A 79 9.27 22.47 -7.89
C ARG A 79 8.53 23.38 -8.88
N LYS A 80 7.19 23.44 -8.78
CA LYS A 80 6.35 24.27 -9.66
C LYS A 80 6.24 25.73 -9.19
N LYS A 81 6.84 26.09 -8.05
CA LYS A 81 6.68 27.40 -7.39
C LYS A 81 5.20 27.77 -7.16
N VAL A 82 4.37 26.77 -6.87
CA VAL A 82 2.95 26.94 -6.56
C VAL A 82 2.75 26.74 -5.05
N ASP A 83 1.77 27.42 -4.48
CA ASP A 83 1.39 27.28 -3.07
C ASP A 83 0.83 25.86 -2.78
N PRO A 84 1.48 25.07 -1.91
CA PRO A 84 1.02 23.73 -1.55
C PRO A 84 -0.25 23.73 -0.70
N HIS A 85 -0.53 24.79 0.06
CA HIS A 85 -1.62 24.81 1.05
C HIS A 85 -3.01 24.59 0.43
N LYS A 86 -3.16 24.88 -0.87
CA LYS A 86 -4.41 24.67 -1.63
C LYS A 86 -4.70 23.20 -1.95
N TYR A 87 -3.72 22.31 -1.79
CA TYR A 87 -3.80 20.90 -2.21
C TYR A 87 -3.56 19.91 -1.06
N LEU A 88 -3.32 20.40 0.17
CA LEU A 88 -3.13 19.55 1.33
C LEU A 88 -4.46 18.97 1.81
N ARG A 89 -4.46 17.69 2.13
CA ARG A 89 -5.58 17.02 2.81
C ARG A 89 -5.46 17.26 4.32
N PRO A 90 -6.55 17.57 5.04
CA PRO A 90 -6.50 18.00 6.45
C PRO A 90 -6.09 16.89 7.43
N ASP A 91 -6.32 15.62 7.09
CA ASP A 91 -6.22 14.49 8.02
C ASP A 91 -4.80 13.91 8.16
N GLY A 92 -3.78 14.63 7.69
CA GLY A 92 -2.39 14.19 7.77
C GLY A 92 -1.68 14.69 9.04
N VAL A 93 -0.86 13.83 9.63
CA VAL A 93 0.07 14.19 10.72
C VAL A 93 1.37 14.75 10.11
N ILE A 94 1.89 15.82 10.70
CA ILE A 94 3.20 16.35 10.32
C ILE A 94 4.27 15.35 10.79
N SER A 95 5.03 14.80 9.85
CA SER A 95 6.11 13.86 10.13
C SER A 95 7.38 14.27 9.39
N SER A 96 8.42 14.61 10.15
CA SER A 96 9.76 14.88 9.60
C SER A 96 10.35 13.64 8.93
N VAL A 97 10.04 12.44 9.46
CA VAL A 97 10.45 11.15 8.86
C VAL A 97 9.90 11.02 7.45
N LEU A 98 8.60 11.27 7.25
CA LEU A 98 7.99 11.20 5.91
C LEU A 98 8.57 12.24 4.96
N ALA A 99 8.87 13.44 5.43
CA ALA A 99 9.54 14.46 4.63
C ALA A 99 10.94 14.00 4.16
N HIS A 100 11.70 13.32 5.03
CA HIS A 100 12.99 12.72 4.66
C HIS A 100 12.83 11.58 3.66
N VAL A 101 11.87 10.68 3.86
CA VAL A 101 11.56 9.56 2.94
C VAL A 101 11.22 10.10 1.55
N VAL A 102 10.30 11.06 1.47
CA VAL A 102 9.89 11.70 0.20
C VAL A 102 11.06 12.41 -0.48
N SER A 103 11.90 13.09 0.29
CA SER A 103 13.10 13.74 -0.24
C SER A 103 14.12 12.73 -0.78
N SER A 104 14.30 11.59 -0.11
CA SER A 104 15.17 10.51 -0.56
C SER A 104 14.63 9.82 -1.82
N ALA A 105 13.32 9.54 -1.87
CA ALA A 105 12.64 9.05 -3.06
C ALA A 105 12.79 10.02 -4.25
N GLN A 106 12.81 11.33 -4.00
CA GLN A 106 13.03 12.31 -5.07
C GLN A 106 14.46 12.29 -5.64
N ARG A 107 15.45 12.02 -4.80
CA ARG A 107 16.87 12.01 -5.18
C ARG A 107 17.34 10.65 -5.67
N SER A 108 16.45 9.68 -5.79
CA SER A 108 16.78 8.34 -6.28
C SER A 108 17.31 8.40 -7.72
N HIS A 109 18.10 7.39 -8.08
CA HIS A 109 18.73 7.27 -9.39
C HIS A 109 17.72 7.05 -10.54
N SER A 110 16.52 6.55 -10.22
CA SER A 110 15.43 6.38 -11.18
C SER A 110 14.07 6.61 -10.52
N PRO A 111 13.02 6.96 -11.30
CA PRO A 111 11.66 7.05 -10.78
C PRO A 111 11.18 5.76 -10.12
N LEU A 112 11.58 4.60 -10.66
CA LEU A 112 11.22 3.28 -10.13
C LEU A 112 11.79 3.08 -8.72
N GLU A 113 13.06 3.42 -8.52
CA GLU A 113 13.69 3.37 -7.18
C GLU A 113 13.02 4.33 -6.20
N GLY A 114 12.57 5.49 -6.67
CA GLY A 114 11.83 6.45 -5.86
C GLY A 114 10.50 5.88 -5.36
N GLU A 115 9.71 5.27 -6.25
CA GLU A 115 8.47 4.57 -5.87
C GLU A 115 8.74 3.40 -4.91
N LYS A 116 9.86 2.69 -5.09
CA LYS A 116 10.26 1.59 -4.21
C LYS A 116 10.55 2.05 -2.79
N ILE A 117 11.20 3.20 -2.63
CA ILE A 117 11.44 3.84 -1.32
C ILE A 117 10.10 4.19 -0.65
N LEU A 118 9.15 4.77 -1.39
CA LEU A 118 7.84 5.15 -0.86
C LEU A 118 7.02 3.93 -0.43
N ASP A 119 6.96 2.89 -1.25
CA ASP A 119 6.21 1.66 -0.92
C ASP A 119 6.90 0.83 0.15
N ARG A 120 8.23 0.91 0.28
CA ARG A 120 8.95 0.33 1.42
C ARG A 120 8.51 0.98 2.72
N GLU A 121 8.37 2.31 2.74
CA GLU A 121 7.92 3.01 3.94
C GLU A 121 6.47 2.64 4.30
N LYS A 122 5.61 2.51 3.29
CA LYS A 122 4.26 1.95 3.46
C LYS A 122 4.28 0.56 4.10
N TRP A 123 5.18 -0.31 3.64
CA TRP A 123 5.34 -1.64 4.20
C TRP A 123 5.81 -1.62 5.66
N ASN A 124 6.80 -0.79 5.98
CA ASN A 124 7.31 -0.64 7.34
C ASN A 124 6.20 -0.18 8.30
N PHE A 125 5.39 0.79 7.88
CA PHE A 125 4.26 1.24 8.69
C PHE A 125 3.21 0.13 8.90
N LEU A 126 2.97 -0.73 7.89
CA LEU A 126 2.13 -1.92 8.06
C LEU A 126 2.75 -2.97 9.01
N ASP A 127 4.07 -3.08 9.08
CA ASP A 127 4.77 -3.90 10.08
C ASP A 127 4.57 -3.33 11.49
N GLU A 128 4.70 -2.01 11.66
CA GLU A 128 4.40 -1.35 12.94
C GLU A 128 2.93 -1.53 13.37
N LEU A 129 2.00 -1.37 12.43
CA LEU A 129 0.58 -1.61 12.67
C LEU A 129 0.26 -3.06 13.02
N SER A 130 1.11 -4.02 12.65
CA SER A 130 0.91 -5.43 12.99
C SER A 130 1.25 -5.77 14.44
N PHE A 131 1.97 -4.90 15.14
CA PHE A 131 2.36 -5.16 16.52
C PHE A 131 1.14 -5.28 17.43
N GLY A 132 1.02 -6.41 18.13
CA GLY A 132 -0.12 -6.71 19.00
C GLY A 132 -1.29 -7.42 18.31
N HIS A 133 -1.25 -7.60 16.99
CA HIS A 133 -2.28 -8.28 16.21
C HIS A 133 -1.77 -9.64 15.72
N TYR A 134 -2.37 -10.72 16.20
CA TYR A 134 -1.91 -12.09 15.90
C TYR A 134 -2.96 -12.95 15.21
N PHE A 135 -4.22 -12.89 15.66
CA PHE A 135 -5.31 -13.73 15.14
C PHE A 135 -6.67 -12.99 15.15
N ASP A 136 -6.66 -11.74 14.72
CA ASP A 136 -7.83 -10.88 14.64
C ASP A 136 -8.08 -10.39 13.20
N PHE A 137 -9.14 -9.61 13.02
CA PHE A 137 -9.52 -9.09 11.71
C PHE A 137 -8.49 -8.10 11.17
N GLU A 138 -7.82 -7.35 12.05
CA GLU A 138 -6.76 -6.40 11.73
C GLU A 138 -5.59 -7.07 11.01
N VAL A 139 -5.21 -8.30 11.36
CA VAL A 139 -4.22 -9.09 10.58
C VAL A 139 -4.64 -9.25 9.12
N LEU A 140 -5.92 -9.49 8.85
CA LEU A 140 -6.44 -9.64 7.48
C LEU A 140 -6.42 -8.30 6.71
N VAL A 141 -6.72 -7.20 7.40
CA VAL A 141 -6.62 -5.85 6.82
C VAL A 141 -5.17 -5.54 6.42
N ILE A 142 -4.21 -5.80 7.32
CA ILE A 142 -2.78 -5.60 7.06
C ILE A 142 -2.32 -6.48 5.89
N TYR A 143 -2.73 -7.76 5.89
CA TYR A 143 -2.42 -8.69 4.81
C TYR A 143 -2.95 -8.17 3.46
N GLY A 144 -4.19 -7.66 3.45
CA GLY A 144 -4.80 -7.05 2.28
C GLY A 144 -3.98 -5.89 1.72
N TYR A 145 -3.59 -4.92 2.55
CA TYR A 145 -2.76 -3.81 2.10
C TYR A 145 -1.40 -4.23 1.57
N ARG A 146 -0.74 -5.20 2.22
CA ARG A 146 0.53 -5.77 1.74
C ARG A 146 0.36 -6.42 0.37
N LEU A 147 -0.74 -7.15 0.17
CA LEU A 147 -1.02 -7.81 -1.09
C LEU A 147 -1.25 -6.80 -2.22
N LEU A 148 -1.98 -5.71 -1.95
CA LEU A 148 -2.17 -4.60 -2.90
C LEU A 148 -0.85 -3.96 -3.33
N ILE A 149 0.08 -3.78 -2.39
CA ILE A 149 1.44 -3.30 -2.71
C ILE A 149 2.15 -4.30 -3.63
N LEU A 150 2.17 -5.60 -3.28
CA LEU A 150 2.85 -6.61 -4.10
C LEU A 150 2.24 -6.77 -5.50
N GLU A 151 0.92 -6.71 -5.62
CA GLU A 151 0.25 -6.75 -6.93
C GLU A 151 0.62 -5.56 -7.81
N ARG A 152 0.71 -4.36 -7.24
CA ARG A 152 1.14 -3.16 -7.97
C ARG A 152 2.56 -3.37 -8.52
N TRP A 153 3.48 -3.88 -7.71
CA TRP A 153 4.86 -4.16 -8.14
C TRP A 153 4.94 -5.27 -9.19
N GLU A 154 4.10 -6.29 -9.08
CA GLU A 154 4.02 -7.35 -10.09
C GLU A 154 3.55 -6.80 -11.45
N LYS A 155 2.54 -5.91 -11.46
CA LYS A 155 2.08 -5.24 -12.68
C LYS A 155 3.18 -4.39 -13.32
N ILE A 156 3.94 -3.63 -12.50
CA ILE A 156 5.06 -2.82 -12.99
C ILE A 156 6.13 -3.71 -13.64
N ARG A 157 6.53 -4.81 -12.98
CA ARG A 157 7.52 -5.76 -13.52
C ARG A 157 7.08 -6.38 -14.85
N GLN A 158 5.81 -6.76 -14.96
CA GLN A 158 5.27 -7.34 -16.19
C GLN A 158 5.27 -6.33 -17.34
N GLN A 159 4.95 -5.06 -17.08
CA GLN A 159 4.98 -4.00 -18.09
C GLN A 159 6.40 -3.70 -18.58
N ASP A 160 7.39 -3.67 -17.67
CA ASP A 160 8.78 -3.45 -18.04
C ASP A 160 9.36 -4.63 -18.84
N ALA A 161 9.00 -5.86 -18.48
CA ALA A 161 9.36 -7.05 -19.26
C ALA A 161 8.77 -7.01 -20.69
N GLY A 162 7.51 -6.59 -20.83
CA GLY A 162 6.85 -6.45 -22.14
C GLY A 162 7.53 -5.44 -23.06
N LYS A 163 7.90 -4.26 -22.53
CA LYS A 163 8.64 -3.23 -23.30
C LYS A 163 10.00 -3.72 -23.79
N ASN A 164 10.71 -4.50 -22.98
CA ASN A 164 12.00 -5.07 -23.39
C ASN A 164 11.84 -6.08 -24.52
N ILE A 165 10.76 -6.87 -24.54
CA ILE A 165 10.49 -7.83 -25.60
C ILE A 165 10.12 -7.12 -26.91
N GLU A 166 9.28 -6.08 -26.87
CA GLU A 166 8.93 -5.28 -28.06
C GLU A 166 10.17 -4.63 -28.68
N GLY A 167 11.08 -4.09 -27.86
CA GLY A 167 12.35 -3.52 -28.33
C GLY A 167 13.26 -4.52 -29.07
N LEU A 168 13.24 -5.80 -28.67
CA LEU A 168 13.98 -6.88 -29.32
C LEU A 168 13.32 -7.36 -30.64
N LEU A 169 12.00 -7.22 -30.77
CA LEU A 169 11.25 -7.63 -31.95
C LEU A 169 11.30 -6.60 -33.09
N ILE A 170 11.51 -5.31 -32.78
CA ILE A 170 11.59 -4.22 -33.77
C ILE A 170 13.03 -4.05 -34.31
N SER A 171 14.03 -4.67 -33.68
CA SER A 171 15.44 -4.59 -34.06
C SER A 171 15.94 -5.73 -34.98
N ASN A 172 15.04 -6.55 -35.52
CA ASN A 172 15.32 -7.60 -36.53
C ASN A 172 14.53 -7.34 -37.81
#